data_AF-A0A1I4JAC1-F1
#
_entry.id   AF-A0A1I4JAC1-F1
#
_cell.length_a   1.000
_cell.length_b   1.000
_cell.length_c   1.000
_cell.angle_alpha   90.00
_cell.angle_beta   90.00
_cell.angle_gamma   90.00
#
_symmetry.space_group_name_H-M   'P 1'
#
loop_
_entity.id
_entity.type
_entity.pdbx_description
1 polymer ?
#
loop_
_entity_poly.entity_id
_entity_poly.type
_entity_poly.pdbx_seq_one_letter_code
_entity_poly.pdbx_strand_id
1 'polypeptide(L)'
;MARPLSIILADAFDSAARAVAEAPQAHEHYGLAAPTTWDSWVYWWRGFAAGLAGDFESMPLIARLLGPLRRIKSWFKLVHLLR
;
A
#
# COMPACT_ATOMS: atom_id res chain seq x y z
N MET A 1 -15.36 -18.17 -10.62
CA MET A 1 -15.30 -18.66 -9.22
C MET A 1 -15.25 -17.45 -8.31
N ALA A 2 -16.11 -17.39 -7.28
CA ALA A 2 -16.09 -16.29 -6.31
C ALA A 2 -14.79 -16.34 -5.49
N ARG A 3 -14.16 -15.19 -5.22
CA ARG A 3 -12.98 -15.12 -4.34
C ARG A 3 -13.40 -15.54 -2.92
N PRO A 4 -12.56 -16.30 -2.18
CA PRO A 4 -12.81 -16.59 -0.78
C PRO A 4 -12.93 -15.30 0.04
N LEU A 5 -13.90 -15.23 0.95
CA LEU A 5 -14.13 -14.07 1.82
C LEU A 5 -12.87 -13.67 2.61
N SER A 6 -12.07 -14.66 3.03
CA SER A 6 -10.81 -14.41 3.73
C SER A 6 -9.81 -13.59 2.92
N ILE A 7 -9.76 -13.77 1.59
CA ILE A 7 -8.88 -13.00 0.70
C ILE A 7 -9.43 -11.58 0.54
N ILE A 8 -10.74 -11.44 0.38
CA ILE A 8 -11.39 -10.13 0.26
C ILE A 8 -11.14 -9.29 1.52
N LEU A 9 -11.31 -9.90 2.70
CA LEU A 9 -11.04 -9.22 3.97
C LEU A 9 -9.56 -8.88 4.15
N ALA A 10 -8.65 -9.77 3.75
CA ALA A 10 -7.21 -9.49 3.80
C ALA A 10 -6.84 -8.28 2.95
N ASP A 11 -7.35 -8.18 1.72
CA ASP A 11 -7.13 -7.03 0.83
C ASP A 11 -7.70 -5.74 1.45
N ALA A 12 -8.88 -5.83 2.09
CA ALA A 12 -9.51 -4.69 2.76
C ALA A 12 -8.68 -4.17 3.96
N PHE A 13 -8.15 -5.07 4.79
CA PHE A 13 -7.26 -4.68 5.90
C PHE A 13 -5.94 -4.10 5.40
N ASP A 14 -5.36 -4.64 4.32
CA ASP A 14 -4.12 -4.11 3.74
C ASP A 14 -4.34 -2.69 3.19
N SER A 15 -5.46 -2.46 2.50
CA SER A 15 -5.87 -1.14 2.01
C SER A 15 -6.09 -0.14 3.16
N ALA A 16 -6.72 -0.57 4.25
CA ALA A 16 -6.90 0.25 5.46
C ALA A 16 -5.56 0.66 6.09
N ALA A 17 -4.65 -0.30 6.27
CA ALA A 17 -3.32 -0.04 6.83
C ALA A 17 -2.53 0.93 5.94
N ARG A 18 -2.61 0.76 4.61
CA ARG A 18 -1.97 1.64 3.65
C ARG A 18 -2.49 3.07 3.72
N ALA A 19 -3.81 3.26 3.78
CA ALA A 19 -4.41 4.59 3.86
C ALA A 19 -3.95 5.36 5.10
N VAL A 20 -3.82 4.68 6.25
CA VAL A 20 -3.29 5.29 7.48
C VAL A 20 -1.79 5.60 7.36
N ALA A 21 -1.00 4.71 6.75
CA ALA A 21 0.44 4.92 6.58
C ALA A 21 0.78 6.05 5.59
N GLU A 22 -0.04 6.26 4.56
CA GLU A 22 0.14 7.31 3.55
C GLU A 22 -0.46 8.65 3.99
N ALA A 23 -1.37 8.68 4.97
CA ALA A 23 -2.03 9.91 5.43
C ALA A 23 -1.07 11.05 5.83
N PRO A 24 0.04 10.81 6.57
CA PRO A 24 0.98 11.89 6.90
C PRO A 24 1.62 12.51 5.66
N GLN A 25 1.99 11.69 4.67
CA GLN A 25 2.61 12.14 3.41
C GLN A 25 1.60 12.94 2.58
N ALA A 26 0.34 12.51 2.56
CA ALA A 26 -0.73 13.26 1.90
C ALA A 26 -0.96 14.62 2.57
N HIS A 27 -1.00 14.66 3.91
CA HIS A 27 -1.16 15.91 4.65
C HIS A 27 0.00 16.87 4.37
N GLU A 28 1.25 16.39 4.39
CA GLU A 28 2.43 17.18 4.04
C GLU A 28 2.35 17.73 2.61
N HIS A 29 1.98 16.89 1.64
CA HIS A 29 1.86 17.29 0.23
C HIS A 29 0.86 18.43 0.02
N TYR A 30 -0.25 18.43 0.77
CA TYR A 30 -1.28 19.47 0.69
C TYR A 30 -1.09 20.62 1.71
N GLY A 31 0.02 20.64 2.46
CA GLY A 31 0.29 21.67 3.46
C GLY A 31 -0.70 21.66 4.64
N LEU A 32 -1.30 20.51 4.94
CA LEU A 32 -2.22 20.31 6.05
C LEU A 32 -1.45 19.96 7.33
N ALA A 33 -2.04 20.25 8.49
CA ALA A 33 -1.51 19.79 9.78
C ALA A 33 -1.40 18.26 9.81
N ALA A 34 -0.46 17.70 10.58
CA ALA A 34 -0.31 16.26 10.71
C ALA A 34 -1.65 15.59 11.13
N PRO A 35 -1.96 14.39 10.59
CA PRO A 35 -3.22 13.72 10.87
C PRO A 35 -3.39 13.44 12.36
N THR A 36 -4.57 13.75 12.88
CA THR A 36 -4.94 13.43 14.27
C THR A 36 -5.27 11.94 14.42
N THR A 37 -5.46 11.49 15.66
CA THR A 37 -5.97 10.14 15.95
C THR A 37 -7.34 9.90 15.30
N TRP A 38 -8.19 10.94 15.25
CA TRP A 38 -9.49 10.84 14.60
C TRP A 38 -9.35 10.73 13.08
N ASP A 39 -8.46 11.50 12.46
CA ASP A 39 -8.21 11.41 11.01
C ASP A 39 -7.69 10.02 10.64
N SER A 40 -6.78 9.47 11.46
CA SER A 40 -6.26 8.11 11.27
C SER A 40 -7.38 7.06 11.31
N TRP A 41 -8.36 7.21 12.20
CA TRP A 41 -9.55 6.34 12.25
C TRP A 41 -10.42 6.47 10.99
N VAL A 42 -10.62 7.70 10.50
CA VAL A 42 -11.35 7.97 9.26
C VAL A 42 -10.63 7.36 8.05
N TYR A 43 -9.31 7.53 7.95
CA TYR A 43 -8.52 6.95 6.86
C TYR A 43 -8.53 5.42 6.89
N TRP A 44 -8.50 4.82 8.07
CA TRP A 44 -8.62 3.37 8.22
C TRP A 44 -9.93 2.86 7.61
N TRP A 45 -11.08 3.45 7.97
CA TRP A 45 -12.37 3.03 7.43
C TRP A 45 -12.52 3.30 5.93
N ARG A 46 -11.98 4.41 5.44
CA ARG A 46 -11.99 4.72 4.00
C ARG A 46 -11.16 3.71 3.22
N GLY A 47 -9.95 3.38 3.69
CA GLY A 47 -9.10 2.36 3.08
C GLY A 47 -9.74 0.96 3.13
N PHE A 48 -10.36 0.60 4.25
CA PHE A 48 -11.08 -0.66 4.40
C PHE A 48 -12.25 -0.78 3.42
N ALA A 49 -13.09 0.26 3.34
CA ALA A 49 -14.21 0.30 2.40
C ALA A 49 -13.75 0.25 0.93
N ALA A 50 -12.68 0.97 0.58
CA ALA A 50 -12.09 0.92 -0.76
C ALA A 50 -11.58 -0.49 -1.12
N GLY A 51 -10.96 -1.19 -0.17
CA GLY A 51 -10.51 -2.57 -0.38
C GLY A 51 -11.66 -3.57 -0.46
N LEU A 52 -12.79 -3.34 0.23
CA LEU A 52 -14.02 -4.13 0.07
C LEU A 52 -14.72 -3.88 -1.28
N ALA A 53 -14.71 -2.63 -1.75
CA ALA A 53 -15.29 -2.25 -3.04
C ALA A 53 -14.53 -2.82 -4.23
N GLY A 54 -13.30 -3.32 -4.00
CA GLY A 54 -12.46 -3.87 -5.05
C GLY A 54 -11.97 -2.79 -6.01
N ASP A 55 -11.60 -1.61 -5.51
CA ASP A 55 -10.84 -0.64 -6.32
C ASP A 55 -9.44 -1.24 -6.59
N PHE A 56 -9.38 -2.07 -7.63
CA PHE A 56 -8.21 -2.81 -8.08
C PHE A 56 -7.19 -1.90 -8.76
N GLU A 57 -6.47 -1.11 -7.95
CA GLU A 57 -5.03 -0.90 -8.15
C GLU A 57 -4.24 -1.36 -6.91
N SER A 58 -4.79 -2.29 -6.13
CA SER A 58 -4.08 -2.96 -5.03
C SER A 58 -3.08 -3.97 -5.57
N MET A 59 -1.97 -3.45 -6.07
CA MET A 59 -0.75 -4.22 -6.26
C MET A 59 -0.35 -4.79 -4.88
N PRO A 60 -0.35 -6.13 -4.69
CA PRO A 60 -0.25 -6.72 -3.36
C PRO A 60 1.03 -6.26 -2.65
N LEU A 61 0.95 -5.93 -1.36
CA LEU A 61 2.06 -5.40 -0.55
C LEU A 61 3.34 -6.23 -0.70
N ILE A 62 3.21 -7.57 -0.81
CA ILE A 62 4.31 -8.51 -1.03
C ILE A 62 4.99 -8.29 -2.39
N ALA A 63 4.22 -8.03 -3.46
CA ALA A 63 4.78 -7.74 -4.78
C ALA A 63 5.48 -6.37 -4.81
N ARG A 64 4.99 -5.40 -4.02
CA ARG A 64 5.65 -4.09 -3.84
C ARG A 64 6.88 -4.12 -2.93
N LEU A 65 6.92 -4.98 -1.91
CA LEU A 65 8.12 -5.18 -1.09
C LEU A 65 9.23 -5.91 -1.86
N LEU A 66 8.86 -6.87 -2.73
CA LEU A 66 9.81 -7.61 -3.56
C LEU A 66 10.26 -6.84 -4.81
N GLY A 67 9.50 -5.85 -5.27
CA GLY A 67 9.83 -5.01 -6.44
C GLY A 67 11.19 -4.31 -6.31
N PRO A 68 11.46 -3.54 -5.24
CA PRO A 68 12.75 -2.92 -4.96
C PRO A 68 13.88 -3.94 -4.84
N LEU A 69 13.64 -5.08 -4.17
CA LEU A 69 14.64 -6.15 -4.01
C LEU A 69 15.02 -6.81 -5.35
N ARG A 70 14.06 -6.98 -6.26
CA ARG A 70 14.31 -7.46 -7.63
C ARG A 70 15.13 -6.44 -8.44
N ARG A 71 14.86 -5.14 -8.25
CA ARG A 71 15.59 -4.04 -8.90
C ARG A 71 17.05 -3.94 -8.43
N ILE A 72 17.30 -4.14 -7.13
CA ILE A 72 18.65 -4.16 -6.54
C ILE A 72 19.47 -5.36 -7.07
N LYS A 73 18.89 -6.57 -7.13
CA LYS A 73 19.57 -7.73 -7.73
C LYS A 73 19.90 -7.50 -9.21
N SER A 74 19.02 -6.86 -9.96
CA SER A 74 19.25 -6.54 -11.37
C SER A 74 20.40 -5.54 -11.55
N TRP A 75 20.50 -4.53 -10.68
CA TRP A 75 21.59 -3.54 -10.70
C TRP A 75 22.95 -4.16 -10.39
N PHE A 76 23.04 -5.01 -9.36
CA PHE A 76 24.27 -5.73 -9.04
C PHE A 76 24.75 -6.63 -10.20
N LYS A 77 23.82 -7.30 -10.88
CA LYS A 77 24.14 -8.15 -12.04
C LYS A 77 24.67 -7.32 -13.23
N LEU A 78 24.13 -6.12 -13.42
CA LEU A 78 24.49 -5.21 -14.50
C LEU A 78 25.84 -4.52 -14.27
N VAL A 79 26.13 -4.14 -13.02
CA VAL A 79 27.44 -3.61 -12.61
C VAL A 79 28.55 -4.67 -12.75
N HIS A 80 28.25 -5.95 -12.49
CA HIS A 80 29.25 -7.01 -12.63
C HIS A 80 29.53 -7.45 -14.08
N LEU A 81 28.61 -7.19 -15.01
CA LEU A 81 28.77 -7.49 -16.44
C LEU A 81 29.53 -6.40 -17.20
N LEU A 82 29.70 -5.22 -16.61
CA LEU A 82 30.39 -4.05 -17.19
C LEU A 82 31.82 -3.87 -16.64
N ARG A 83 32.37 -4.87 -15.95
CA ARG A 83 33.74 -4.92 -15.44
C ARG A 83 34.47 -6.11 -16.03
#